data_AF-K6DHR3-F1
#
_entry.id   AF-K6DHR3-F1
#
_cell.length_a   1.000
_cell.length_b   1.000
_cell.length_c   1.000
_cell.angle_alpha   90.00
_cell.angle_beta   90.00
_cell.angle_gamma   90.00
#
_symmetry.space_group_name_H-M   'P 1'
#
loop_
_entity.id
_entity.type
_entity.pdbx_description
1 polymer ?
#
loop_
_entity_poly.entity_id
_entity_poly.type
_entity_poly.pdbx_seq_one_letter_code
_entity_poly.pdbx_strand_id
1 'polypeptide(L)'
;MFDKAYEVQVIAEELIKMHHPHLLDAIDEELIGYFFRDGNADWAGKAKKCTAFERYVTGKLLFVFINSDSWDAMKPDQRKALVDHELCHFTRSSFK
;
A
#
# COMPACT_ATOMS: atom_id res chain seq x y z
N MET A 1 10.15 12.89 0.24
CA MET A 1 8.80 13.50 0.12
C MET A 1 7.77 12.38 0.09
N PHE A 2 6.47 12.66 0.15
CA PHE A 2 5.45 11.65 -0.12
C PHE A 2 4.46 12.15 -1.16
N ASP A 3 4.24 11.36 -2.19
CA ASP A 3 3.33 11.66 -3.29
C ASP A 3 2.31 10.55 -3.48
N LYS A 4 1.14 10.89 -3.99
CA LYS A 4 0.09 9.89 -4.26
C LYS A 4 0.54 8.95 -5.38
N ALA A 5 0.46 7.64 -5.10
CA ALA A 5 0.88 6.60 -6.03
C ALA A 5 -0.33 5.93 -6.70
N TYR A 6 -0.92 6.60 -7.70
CA TYR A 6 -2.10 6.09 -8.41
C TYR A 6 -1.83 4.76 -9.13
N GLU A 7 -0.63 4.58 -9.70
CA GLU A 7 -0.27 3.32 -10.36
C GLU A 7 -0.15 2.15 -9.38
N VAL A 8 0.34 2.41 -8.16
CA VAL A 8 0.41 1.41 -7.08
C VAL A 8 -1.00 1.03 -6.65
N GLN A 9 -1.91 2.01 -6.55
CA GLN A 9 -3.31 1.77 -6.21
C GLN A 9 -4.00 0.85 -7.23
N VAL A 10 -3.86 1.12 -8.53
CA VAL A 10 -4.47 0.27 -9.59
C VAL A 10 -3.99 -1.17 -9.48
N ILE A 11 -2.67 -1.37 -9.33
CA ILE A 11 -2.09 -2.70 -9.15
C ILE A 11 -2.61 -3.36 -7.87
N ALA A 12 -2.67 -2.61 -6.77
CA ALA A 12 -3.14 -3.13 -5.49
C ALA A 12 -4.60 -3.57 -5.55
N GLU A 13 -5.49 -2.79 -6.15
CA GLU A 13 -6.91 -3.13 -6.27
C GLU A 13 -7.15 -4.41 -7.09
N GLU A 14 -6.37 -4.62 -8.17
CA GLU A 14 -6.40 -5.86 -8.93
C GLU A 14 -5.95 -7.06 -8.07
N LEU A 15 -4.81 -6.93 -7.40
CA LEU A 15 -4.25 -7.98 -6.55
C LEU A 15 -5.15 -8.30 -5.35
N ILE A 16 -5.79 -7.28 -4.77
CA ILE A 16 -6.72 -7.46 -3.65
C ILE A 16 -7.89 -8.34 -4.04
N LYS A 17 -8.48 -8.10 -5.22
CA LYS A 17 -9.59 -8.91 -5.73
C LYS A 17 -9.20 -10.36 -5.99
N MET A 18 -7.95 -10.62 -6.36
CA MET A 18 -7.49 -11.97 -6.71
C MET A 18 -6.92 -12.77 -5.52
N HIS A 19 -6.20 -12.10 -4.62
CA HIS A 19 -5.34 -12.75 -3.63
C HIS A 19 -5.61 -12.30 -2.19
N HIS A 20 -6.18 -11.10 -1.98
CA HIS A 20 -6.42 -10.54 -0.65
C HIS A 20 -7.88 -10.18 -0.42
N PRO A 21 -8.82 -11.15 -0.54
CA PRO A 21 -10.25 -10.85 -0.40
C PRO A 21 -10.61 -10.28 0.99
N HIS A 22 -9.76 -10.45 1.99
CA HIS A 22 -9.91 -9.83 3.32
C HIS A 22 -9.67 -8.32 3.34
N LEU A 23 -9.21 -7.72 2.23
CA LEU A 23 -9.01 -6.28 2.06
C LEU A 23 -10.08 -5.63 1.16
N LEU A 24 -11.08 -6.39 0.68
CA LEU A 24 -12.12 -5.87 -0.22
C LEU A 24 -12.89 -4.69 0.40
N ASP A 25 -13.37 -4.85 1.62
CA ASP A 25 -14.07 -3.76 2.33
C ASP A 25 -13.17 -2.51 2.47
N ALA A 26 -11.87 -2.70 2.62
CA ALA A 26 -10.92 -1.61 2.78
C ALA A 26 -10.66 -0.84 1.48
N ILE A 27 -10.80 -1.46 0.30
CA ILE A 27 -10.75 -0.73 -0.97
C ILE A 27 -12.11 -0.07 -1.28
N ASP A 28 -13.22 -0.75 -0.98
CA ASP A 28 -14.57 -0.25 -1.25
C ASP A 28 -14.89 0.99 -0.41
N GLU A 29 -14.42 1.04 0.84
CA GLU A 29 -14.53 2.19 1.73
C GLU A 29 -13.36 3.19 1.60
N GLU A 30 -12.48 3.00 0.60
CA GLU A 30 -11.27 3.81 0.38
C GLU A 30 -10.38 3.97 1.64
N LEU A 31 -10.20 2.92 2.43
CA LEU A 31 -9.47 2.99 3.71
C LEU A 31 -7.96 2.76 3.57
N ILE A 32 -7.47 2.43 2.37
CA ILE A 32 -6.03 2.25 2.09
C ILE A 32 -5.49 3.49 1.37
N GLY A 33 -4.37 4.02 1.85
CA GLY A 33 -3.61 5.08 1.17
C GLY A 33 -2.33 4.55 0.54
N TYR A 34 -2.11 4.88 -0.74
CA TYR A 34 -0.93 4.48 -1.51
C TYR A 34 -0.05 5.68 -1.80
N PHE A 35 1.24 5.59 -1.48
CA PHE A 35 2.16 6.70 -1.62
C PHE A 35 3.55 6.27 -2.09
N PHE A 36 4.16 7.09 -2.94
CA PHE A 36 5.59 7.05 -3.16
C PHE A 36 6.32 7.79 -2.05
N ARG A 37 7.53 7.33 -1.73
CA ARG A 37 8.44 7.97 -0.80
C ARG A 37 9.78 8.22 -1.48
N ASP A 38 10.11 9.49 -1.66
CA ASP A 38 11.42 9.88 -2.17
C ASP A 38 12.50 9.85 -1.08
N GLY A 39 13.72 9.49 -1.50
CA GLY A 39 14.93 9.53 -0.70
C GLY A 39 15.42 8.15 -0.25
N ASN A 40 16.54 8.13 0.48
CA ASN A 40 17.19 6.91 0.94
C ASN A 40 16.37 6.21 2.04
N ALA A 41 15.41 5.38 1.62
CA ALA A 41 14.86 4.33 2.45
C ALA A 41 15.66 3.03 2.22
N ASP A 42 15.84 2.25 3.27
CA ASP A 42 16.47 0.92 3.23
C ASP A 42 15.50 -0.19 2.78
N TRP A 43 14.30 0.18 2.34
CA TRP A 43 13.23 -0.70 1.91
C TRP A 43 12.65 -0.26 0.57
N ALA A 44 12.23 -1.22 -0.25
CA ALA A 44 11.55 -0.96 -1.52
C ALA A 44 10.04 -0.70 -1.32
N GLY A 45 9.42 -1.36 -0.34
CA GLY A 45 8.03 -1.17 0.06
C GLY A 45 7.87 -1.21 1.58
N LYS A 46 6.76 -0.65 2.07
CA LYS A 46 6.38 -0.70 3.47
C LYS A 46 4.87 -0.60 3.67
N ALA A 47 4.28 -1.68 4.18
CA ALA A 47 2.95 -1.70 4.75
C ALA A 47 2.92 -1.12 6.19
N LYS A 48 1.90 -0.32 6.49
CA LYS A 48 1.70 0.29 7.80
C LYS A 48 0.23 0.36 8.18
N LYS A 49 -0.09 -0.06 9.42
CA LYS A 49 -1.38 0.28 10.05
C LYS A 49 -1.31 1.69 10.63
N CYS A 50 -2.29 2.52 10.30
CA CYS A 50 -2.37 3.90 10.78
C CYS A 50 -2.51 3.94 12.30
N THR A 51 -1.86 4.90 12.95
CA THR A 51 -2.10 5.23 14.36
C THR A 51 -3.49 5.84 14.54
N ALA A 52 -3.98 5.95 15.79
CA ALA A 52 -5.28 6.57 16.07
C ALA A 52 -5.36 8.02 15.55
N PHE A 53 -4.28 8.78 15.69
CA PHE A 53 -4.21 10.14 15.20
C PHE A 53 -4.22 10.21 13.66
N GLU A 54 -3.45 9.36 12.98
CA GLU A 54 -3.45 9.32 11.51
C GLU A 54 -4.82 8.96 10.95
N ARG A 55 -5.50 7.96 11.55
CA ARG A 55 -6.88 7.62 11.17
C ARG A 55 -7.82 8.82 11.30
N TYR A 56 -7.72 9.56 12.40
CA TYR A 56 -8.55 10.74 12.64
C TYR A 56 -8.28 11.84 11.60
N VAL A 57 -7.03 12.06 11.23
CA VAL A 57 -6.64 13.14 10.30
C VAL A 57 -6.92 12.77 8.85
N THR A 58 -6.66 11.53 8.44
CA THR A 58 -6.68 11.14 7.02
C THR A 58 -7.88 10.28 6.63
N GLY A 59 -8.61 9.73 7.59
CA GLY A 59 -9.69 8.75 7.35
C GLY A 59 -9.19 7.41 6.82
N LYS A 60 -7.88 7.15 6.80
CA LYS A 60 -7.29 5.91 6.26
C LYS A 60 -6.93 4.97 7.42
N LEU A 61 -7.16 3.67 7.24
CA LEU A 61 -6.76 2.64 8.20
C LEU A 61 -5.37 2.09 7.92
N LEU A 62 -5.00 2.00 6.63
CA LEU A 62 -3.77 1.37 6.18
C LEU A 62 -3.03 2.30 5.22
N PHE A 63 -1.70 2.22 5.25
CA PHE A 63 -0.84 2.86 4.27
C PHE A 63 0.10 1.84 3.63
N VAL A 64 0.25 1.97 2.32
CA VAL A 64 1.29 1.30 1.54
C VAL A 64 2.21 2.37 1.01
N PHE A 65 3.48 2.28 1.40
CA PHE A 65 4.53 3.16 0.91
C PHE A 65 5.43 2.38 -0.05
N ILE A 66 5.80 3.00 -1.16
CA ILE A 66 6.75 2.46 -2.12
C ILE A 66 7.89 3.44 -2.28
N ASN A 67 9.14 2.98 -2.28
CA ASN A 67 10.27 3.84 -2.59
C ASN A 67 10.30 4.14 -4.10
N SER A 68 10.34 5.43 -4.46
CA SER A 68 10.29 5.89 -5.85
C SER A 68 11.45 5.34 -6.69
N ASP A 69 12.67 5.44 -6.15
CA ASP A 69 13.89 5.05 -6.87
C ASP A 69 13.92 3.54 -7.16
N SER A 70 13.48 2.76 -6.17
CA SER A 70 13.31 1.31 -6.31
C SER A 70 12.24 0.96 -7.34
N TRP A 71 11.13 1.68 -7.32
CA TRP A 71 10.00 1.46 -8.24
C TRP A 71 10.39 1.72 -9.69
N ASP A 72 11.09 2.82 -9.94
CA ASP A 72 11.54 3.21 -11.29
C ASP A 72 12.55 2.23 -11.88
N ALA A 73 13.36 1.59 -11.02
CA ALA A 73 14.29 0.54 -11.44
C ALA A 73 13.63 -0.83 -11.69
N MET A 74 12.38 -1.04 -11.23
CA MET A 74 11.69 -2.33 -11.32
C MET A 74 10.91 -2.50 -12.63
N LYS A 75 10.93 -3.74 -13.15
CA LYS A 75 10.06 -4.17 -14.23
C LYS A 75 8.60 -4.32 -13.75
N PRO A 76 7.60 -4.31 -14.66
CA PRO A 76 6.19 -4.44 -14.29
C PRO A 76 5.86 -5.64 -13.39
N ASP A 77 6.44 -6.82 -13.64
CA ASP A 77 6.19 -8.00 -12.82
C ASP A 77 6.78 -7.88 -11.41
N GLN A 78 7.94 -7.23 -11.29
CA GLN A 78 8.57 -6.97 -9.98
C GLN A 78 7.76 -5.97 -9.17
N ARG A 79 7.19 -4.95 -9.84
CA ARG A 79 6.27 -3.99 -9.22
C ARG A 79 5.03 -4.67 -8.66
N LYS A 80 4.41 -5.55 -9.45
CA LYS A 80 3.26 -6.36 -8.99
C LYS A 80 3.63 -7.24 -7.78
N ALA A 81 4.76 -7.94 -7.85
CA ALA A 81 5.24 -8.78 -6.76
C ALA A 81 5.52 -7.98 -5.47
N LEU A 82 6.09 -6.77 -5.59
CA LEU A 82 6.31 -5.89 -4.45
C LEU A 82 5.00 -5.47 -3.81
N VAL A 83 4.03 -5.01 -4.61
CA VAL A 83 2.72 -4.58 -4.08
C VAL A 83 2.00 -5.76 -3.42
N ASP A 84 2.02 -6.93 -4.03
CA ASP A 84 1.42 -8.14 -3.46
C ASP A 84 2.07 -8.52 -2.11
N HIS A 85 3.40 -8.43 -2.04
CA HIS A 85 4.15 -8.64 -0.79
C HIS A 85 3.73 -7.67 0.30
N GLU A 86 3.59 -6.37 -0.02
CA GLU A 86 3.17 -5.38 0.97
C GLU A 86 1.75 -5.64 1.47
N LEU A 87 0.84 -6.03 0.57
CA LEU A 87 -0.54 -6.37 0.94
C LEU A 87 -0.63 -7.59 1.87
N CYS A 88 0.28 -8.57 1.72
CA CYS A 88 0.35 -9.75 2.59
C CYS A 88 0.58 -9.41 4.08
N HIS A 89 1.21 -8.26 4.38
CA HIS A 89 1.41 -7.85 5.77
C HIS A 89 0.10 -7.47 6.47
N PHE A 90 -0.94 -7.15 5.71
CA PHE A 90 -2.26 -6.88 6.26
C PHE A 90 -3.03 -8.17 6.46
N THR A 91 -3.28 -8.51 7.71
CA THR A 91 -4.15 -9.62 8.11
C THR A 91 -5.51 -9.10 8.58
N ARG A 92 -6.52 -9.96 8.75
CA ARG A 92 -7.85 -9.57 9.28
C ARG A 92 -7.78 -8.83 10.63
N SER A 93 -6.77 -9.07 11.47
CA SER A 93 -6.58 -8.32 12.73
C SER A 93 -6.13 -6.86 12.52
N SER A 94 -5.68 -6.52 11.31
CA SER A 94 -5.30 -5.15 10.96
C SER A 94 -6.49 -4.18 11.00
N PHE A 95 -7.72 -4.70 10.97
CA PHE A 95 -8.98 -3.93 11.01
C PHE A 95 -9.63 -3.83 12.39
N LYS A 96 -9.14 -4.57 13.40
CA LYS A 96 -9.57 -4.41 14.80
C LYS A 96 -8.87 -3.23 15.46
#